data_AF-A0A6A0AFE5-F1
#
_entry.id   AF-A0A6A0AFE5-F1
#
_cell.length_a   1.000
_cell.length_b   1.000
_cell.length_c   1.000
_cell.angle_alpha   90.00
_cell.angle_beta   90.00
_cell.angle_gamma   90.00
#
_symmetry.space_group_name_H-M   'P 1'
#
loop_
_entity.id
_entity.type
_entity.pdbx_description
1 polymer ?
#
loop_
_entity_poly.entity_id
_entity_poly.type
_entity_poly.pdbx_seq_one_letter_code
_entity_poly.pdbx_strand_id
1 'polypeptide(L)'
;KEELQSVVGLIIPGGESTTQALVAQRWGLIPELQSFASAGRPIWGTCAGMIFLAERAEGQKKGGQALLGGLDITVSRNFFGAQINSFETQLSAPQELKSFGGMEPVDSSHIVRSWLSV
;
A
#
# COMPACT_ATOMS: atom_id res chain seq x y z
N LYS A 1 -5.26 -8.22 -17.72
CA LYS A 1 -6.22 -8.81 -16.74
C LYS A 1 -5.86 -10.28 -16.49
N GLU A 2 -5.48 -10.97 -17.53
CA GLU A 2 -4.97 -12.34 -17.63
C GLU A 2 -3.80 -12.58 -16.66
N GLU A 3 -2.85 -11.64 -16.56
CA GLU A 3 -1.71 -11.72 -15.63
C GLU A 3 -2.13 -11.85 -14.14
N LEU A 4 -3.27 -11.29 -13.74
CA LEU A 4 -3.74 -11.42 -12.35
C LEU A 4 -4.22 -12.85 -12.04
N GLN A 5 -4.50 -13.67 -13.05
CA GLN A 5 -4.95 -15.05 -12.86
C GLN A 5 -3.78 -16.03 -12.68
N SER A 6 -2.58 -15.68 -13.13
CA SER A 6 -1.40 -16.55 -13.09
C SER A 6 -0.58 -16.42 -11.80
N VAL A 7 -0.78 -15.36 -11.02
CA VAL A 7 -0.01 -15.08 -9.81
C VAL A 7 -0.70 -15.61 -8.55
N VAL A 8 0.04 -15.87 -7.47
CA VAL A 8 -0.55 -16.24 -6.17
C VAL A 8 -0.71 -15.04 -5.23
N GLY A 9 -0.02 -13.95 -5.50
CA GLY A 9 -0.07 -12.72 -4.72
C GLY A 9 0.31 -11.51 -5.58
N LEU A 10 0.03 -10.32 -5.06
CA LEU A 10 0.24 -9.05 -5.77
C LEU A 10 1.03 -8.09 -4.89
N ILE A 11 2.05 -7.45 -5.46
CA ILE A 11 2.73 -6.32 -4.81
C ILE A 11 2.27 -5.03 -5.49
N ILE A 12 1.79 -4.08 -4.70
CA ILE A 12 1.48 -2.72 -5.15
C ILE A 12 2.58 -1.79 -4.60
N PRO A 13 3.50 -1.31 -5.45
CA PRO A 13 4.66 -0.58 -4.98
C PRO A 13 4.32 0.85 -4.52
N GLY A 14 5.29 1.47 -3.85
CA GLY A 14 5.31 2.91 -3.65
C GLY A 14 5.32 3.69 -4.96
N GLY A 15 5.04 5.00 -4.88
CA GLY A 15 4.90 5.87 -6.05
C GLY A 15 3.87 6.97 -5.77
N GLU A 16 3.09 7.33 -6.78
CA GLU A 16 2.00 8.29 -6.63
C GLU A 16 0.64 7.59 -6.80
N SER A 17 -0.15 7.59 -5.72
CA SER A 17 -1.38 6.80 -5.63
C SER A 17 -2.46 7.27 -6.60
N THR A 18 -2.56 8.58 -6.90
CA THR A 18 -3.58 9.07 -7.83
C THR A 18 -3.30 8.64 -9.26
N THR A 19 -2.03 8.56 -9.64
CA THR A 19 -1.56 8.09 -10.94
C THR A 19 -1.83 6.61 -11.08
N GLN A 20 -1.52 5.82 -10.05
CA GLN A 20 -1.85 4.38 -10.02
C GLN A 20 -3.37 4.17 -10.20
N ALA A 21 -4.20 4.90 -9.45
CA ALA A 21 -5.65 4.82 -9.56
C ALA A 21 -6.16 5.25 -10.94
N LEU A 22 -5.63 6.34 -11.49
CA LEU A 22 -5.99 6.86 -12.80
C LEU A 22 -5.66 5.87 -13.92
N VAL A 23 -4.46 5.27 -13.88
CA VAL A 23 -4.04 4.25 -14.84
C VAL A 23 -4.92 3.01 -14.69
N ALA A 24 -5.14 2.51 -13.48
CA ALA A 24 -6.00 1.36 -13.25
C ALA A 24 -7.43 1.60 -13.73
N GLN A 25 -8.00 2.79 -13.53
CA GLN A 25 -9.31 3.17 -14.06
C GLN A 25 -9.32 3.20 -15.58
N ARG A 26 -8.34 3.87 -16.21
CA ARG A 26 -8.25 3.99 -17.68
C ARG A 26 -8.17 2.64 -18.39
N TRP A 27 -7.53 1.67 -17.75
CA TRP A 27 -7.38 0.31 -18.28
C TRP A 27 -8.47 -0.64 -17.79
N GLY A 28 -9.44 -0.12 -17.03
CA GLY A 28 -10.55 -0.89 -16.47
C GLY A 28 -10.06 -2.06 -15.62
N LEU A 29 -9.00 -1.87 -14.82
CA LEU A 29 -8.39 -2.85 -13.91
C LEU A 29 -8.94 -2.78 -12.48
N ILE A 30 -9.66 -1.71 -12.13
CA ILE A 30 -10.20 -1.54 -10.77
C ILE A 30 -11.06 -2.75 -10.35
N PRO A 31 -12.04 -3.22 -11.16
CA PRO A 31 -12.87 -4.35 -10.75
C PRO A 31 -12.07 -5.64 -10.54
N GLU A 32 -11.05 -5.90 -11.35
CA GLU A 32 -10.23 -7.11 -11.25
C GLU A 32 -9.32 -7.07 -10.03
N LEU A 33 -8.76 -5.90 -9.72
CA LEU A 33 -7.95 -5.70 -8.51
C LEU A 33 -8.80 -5.80 -7.24
N GLN A 34 -10.03 -5.26 -7.25
CA GLN A 34 -10.99 -5.42 -6.16
C GLN A 34 -11.43 -6.88 -6.00
N SER A 35 -11.66 -7.59 -7.11
CA SER A 35 -11.96 -9.03 -7.10
C SER A 35 -10.77 -9.84 -6.55
N PHE A 36 -9.54 -9.49 -6.91
CA PHE A 36 -8.33 -10.11 -6.37
C PHE A 36 -8.26 -9.95 -4.84
N ALA A 37 -8.48 -8.73 -4.34
CA ALA A 37 -8.46 -8.43 -2.92
C ALA A 37 -9.58 -9.15 -2.15
N SER A 38 -10.82 -9.07 -2.64
CA SER A 38 -12.00 -9.71 -2.00
C SER A 38 -11.95 -11.24 -2.02
N ALA A 39 -11.20 -11.85 -2.94
CA ALA A 39 -10.94 -13.29 -2.94
C ALA A 39 -9.99 -13.74 -1.81
N GLY A 40 -9.52 -12.84 -0.95
CA GLY A 40 -8.59 -13.15 0.16
C GLY A 40 -7.19 -13.50 -0.31
N ARG A 41 -6.83 -13.15 -1.55
CA ARG A 41 -5.50 -13.42 -2.11
C ARG A 41 -4.48 -12.45 -1.49
N PRO A 42 -3.24 -12.89 -1.20
CA PRO A 42 -2.23 -12.03 -0.61
C PRO A 42 -1.92 -10.78 -1.46
N ILE A 43 -2.05 -9.60 -0.87
CA ILE A 43 -1.60 -8.34 -1.46
C ILE A 43 -0.67 -7.62 -0.50
N TRP A 44 0.47 -7.15 -1.01
CA TRP A 44 1.39 -6.31 -0.26
C TRP A 44 1.48 -4.91 -0.88
N GLY A 45 0.85 -3.94 -0.22
CA GLY A 45 0.92 -2.53 -0.59
C GLY A 45 1.99 -1.79 0.21
N THR A 46 2.88 -1.07 -0.47
CA THR A 46 3.89 -0.21 0.17
C THR A 46 3.64 1.25 -0.17
N CYS A 47 3.65 2.15 0.82
CA CYS A 47 3.40 3.59 0.64
C CYS A 47 2.12 3.89 -0.17
N ALA A 48 2.25 4.27 -1.45
CA ALA A 48 1.11 4.50 -2.35
C ALA A 48 0.24 3.26 -2.52
N GLY A 49 0.83 2.06 -2.55
CA GLY A 49 0.07 0.81 -2.60
C GLY A 49 -0.75 0.55 -1.33
N MET A 50 -0.25 0.95 -0.16
CA MET A 50 -1.03 0.88 1.09
C MET A 50 -2.21 1.86 1.05
N ILE A 51 -1.99 3.09 0.55
CA ILE A 51 -3.08 4.05 0.34
C ILE A 51 -4.14 3.47 -0.61
N PHE A 52 -3.72 2.79 -1.67
CA PHE A 52 -4.63 2.22 -2.65
C PHE A 52 -5.47 1.06 -2.10
N LEU A 53 -4.97 0.30 -1.13
CA LEU A 53 -5.66 -0.82 -0.47
C LEU A 53 -6.55 -0.42 0.71
N ALA A 54 -6.44 0.81 1.20
CA ALA A 54 -7.26 1.28 2.31
C ALA A 54 -8.75 1.34 1.93
N GLU A 55 -9.65 1.04 2.88
CA GLU A 55 -11.09 1.27 2.71
C GLU A 55 -11.43 2.76 2.68
N ARG A 56 -10.65 3.60 3.38
CA ARG A 56 -10.94 5.03 3.56
C ARG A 56 -9.67 5.86 3.45
N ALA A 57 -9.78 7.05 2.86
CA ALA A 57 -8.67 7.99 2.76
C ALA A 57 -9.10 9.43 3.04
N GLU A 58 -8.36 10.12 3.90
CA GLU A 58 -8.51 11.54 4.21
C GLU A 58 -7.51 12.39 3.44
N GLY A 59 -7.79 13.69 3.29
CA GLY A 59 -6.91 14.63 2.58
C GLY A 59 -6.88 14.40 1.06
N GLN A 60 -7.94 13.83 0.49
CA GLN A 60 -8.04 13.60 -0.96
C GLN A 60 -8.19 14.93 -1.73
N LYS A 61 -7.65 14.98 -2.96
CA LYS A 61 -7.92 16.06 -3.91
C LYS A 61 -9.43 16.10 -4.25
N LYS A 62 -9.95 17.26 -4.64
CA LYS A 62 -11.33 17.40 -5.14
C LYS A 62 -11.58 16.38 -6.26
N GLY A 63 -12.64 15.58 -6.11
CA GLY A 63 -12.96 14.46 -7.02
C GLY A 63 -12.59 13.08 -6.48
N GLY A 64 -11.89 12.99 -5.35
CA GLY A 64 -11.52 11.73 -4.72
C GLY A 64 -10.50 10.92 -5.52
N GLN A 65 -10.17 9.74 -5.03
CA GLN A 65 -9.35 8.74 -5.72
C GLN A 65 -10.03 7.38 -5.56
N ALA A 66 -10.00 6.54 -6.59
CA ALA A 66 -10.39 5.14 -6.42
C ALA A 66 -9.48 4.44 -5.40
N LEU A 67 -10.12 3.66 -4.54
CA LEU A 67 -9.48 2.75 -3.60
C LEU A 67 -9.91 1.33 -3.97
N LEU A 68 -8.99 0.38 -3.83
CA LEU A 68 -9.27 -1.04 -4.04
C LEU A 68 -9.98 -1.66 -2.84
N GLY A 69 -9.73 -1.14 -1.64
CA GLY A 69 -10.13 -1.81 -0.40
C GLY A 69 -9.32 -3.09 -0.14
N GLY A 70 -9.72 -3.83 0.90
CA GLY A 70 -9.02 -5.03 1.38
C GLY A 70 -8.18 -4.81 2.63
N LEU A 71 -7.95 -3.57 3.03
CA LEU A 71 -7.44 -3.21 4.37
C LEU A 71 -8.44 -2.27 5.05
N ASP A 72 -9.10 -2.74 6.11
CA ASP A 72 -10.04 -1.93 6.91
C ASP A 72 -9.30 -0.91 7.79
N ILE A 73 -8.77 0.12 7.13
CA ILE A 73 -8.04 1.22 7.72
C ILE A 73 -8.48 2.54 7.06
N THR A 74 -8.28 3.62 7.80
CA THR A 74 -8.33 4.97 7.26
C THR A 74 -6.91 5.49 7.12
N VAL A 75 -6.54 5.94 5.92
CA VAL A 75 -5.22 6.54 5.66
C VAL A 75 -5.32 8.06 5.55
N SER A 76 -4.36 8.76 6.14
CA SER A 76 -4.20 10.22 5.95
C SER A 76 -3.05 10.48 4.99
N ARG A 77 -3.34 11.11 3.84
CA ARG A 77 -2.34 11.41 2.83
C ARG A 77 -1.50 12.61 3.26
N ASN A 78 -0.17 12.54 3.08
CA ASN A 78 0.74 13.67 3.28
C ASN A 78 0.73 14.26 4.70
N PHE A 79 0.39 13.43 5.70
CA PHE A 79 0.34 13.85 7.09
C PHE A 79 1.69 14.40 7.60
N PHE A 80 2.81 13.78 7.19
CA PHE A 80 4.16 14.20 7.60
C PHE A 80 4.71 15.41 6.82
N GLY A 81 3.93 15.99 5.91
CA GLY A 81 4.32 17.18 5.15
C GLY A 81 5.16 16.89 3.91
N ALA A 82 5.90 17.91 3.44
CA ALA A 82 6.64 17.88 2.18
C ALA A 82 7.73 16.80 2.13
N GLN A 83 8.18 16.46 0.92
CA GLN A 83 9.28 15.51 0.70
C GLN A 83 10.56 15.86 1.47
N ILE A 84 10.85 17.16 1.66
CA ILE A 84 11.99 17.64 2.44
C ILE A 84 11.91 17.26 3.93
N ASN A 85 10.72 16.91 4.42
CA ASN A 85 10.47 16.47 5.79
C ASN A 85 10.51 14.94 5.93
N SER A 86 10.89 14.22 4.87
CA SER A 86 11.08 12.77 4.96
C SER A 86 12.18 12.43 5.96
N PHE A 87 11.95 11.36 6.72
CA PHE A 87 12.87 10.88 7.73
C PHE A 87 12.90 9.36 7.72
N GLU A 88 13.90 8.82 8.42
CA GLU A 88 14.10 7.40 8.67
C GLU A 88 14.05 7.16 10.17
N THR A 89 13.41 6.06 10.57
CA THR A 89 13.41 5.61 11.96
C THR A 89 13.38 4.10 12.03
N GLN A 90 13.89 3.54 13.13
CA GLN A 90 13.82 2.12 13.40
C GLN A 90 12.49 1.78 14.05
N LEU A 91 11.79 0.77 13.53
CA LEU A 91 10.58 0.24 14.16
C LEU A 91 10.83 -1.13 14.78
N SER A 92 10.21 -1.39 15.93
CA SER A 92 10.19 -2.74 16.51
C SER A 92 9.12 -3.58 15.83
N ALA A 93 9.49 -4.76 15.33
CA ALA A 93 8.53 -5.72 14.80
C ALA A 93 7.67 -6.34 15.94
N PRO A 94 6.36 -6.56 15.73
CA PRO A 94 5.51 -7.36 16.60
C PRO A 94 6.12 -8.74 16.88
N GLN A 95 5.90 -9.28 18.08
CA GLN A 95 6.50 -10.57 18.48
C GLN A 95 6.04 -11.71 17.57
N GLU A 96 4.81 -11.65 17.09
CA GLU A 96 4.19 -12.62 16.20
C GLU A 96 4.99 -12.76 14.90
N LEU A 97 5.48 -11.64 14.35
CA LEU A 97 6.29 -11.64 13.14
C LEU A 97 7.69 -12.21 13.34
N LYS A 98 8.23 -12.18 14.57
CA LYS A 98 9.54 -12.75 14.88
C LYS A 98 9.58 -14.27 14.75
N SER A 99 8.42 -14.92 14.80
CA SER A 99 8.27 -16.36 14.60
C SER A 99 8.20 -16.76 13.12
N PHE A 100 7.90 -15.80 12.23
CA PHE A 100 7.84 -16.00 10.79
C PHE A 100 9.22 -15.72 10.16
N GLY A 101 10.12 -16.70 10.22
CA GLY A 101 11.40 -16.65 9.51
C GLY A 101 12.48 -17.47 10.20
N GLY A 102 12.97 -18.53 9.56
CA GLY A 102 14.07 -19.37 10.04
C GLY A 102 15.46 -18.72 9.95
N MET A 103 15.55 -17.39 10.07
CA MET A 103 16.83 -16.68 10.16
C MET A 103 16.90 -16.03 11.54
N GLU A 104 18.09 -16.09 12.14
CA GLU A 104 18.51 -15.38 13.36
C GLU A 104 17.77 -14.05 13.53
N PRO A 105 17.45 -13.64 14.77
CA PRO A 105 16.74 -12.40 15.05
C PRO A 105 17.42 -11.26 14.29
N VAL A 106 16.85 -10.92 13.14
CA VAL A 106 17.30 -9.78 12.38
C VAL A 106 17.10 -8.63 13.35
N ASP A 107 18.15 -7.83 13.59
CA ASP A 107 17.97 -6.51 14.17
C ASP A 107 17.04 -5.77 13.19
N SER A 108 15.74 -5.97 13.40
CA SER A 108 14.69 -5.64 12.46
C SER A 108 14.35 -4.18 12.64
N SER A 109 15.40 -3.35 12.70
CA SER A 109 15.32 -1.93 12.52
C SER A 109 14.93 -1.68 11.06
N HIS A 110 13.66 -1.85 10.75
CA HIS A 110 13.13 -1.47 9.46
C HIS A 110 13.22 0.05 9.38
N ILE A 111 14.02 0.53 8.43
CA ILE A 111 14.02 1.94 8.04
C ILE A 111 12.66 2.23 7.41
N VAL A 112 11.79 2.93 8.13
CA VAL A 112 10.61 3.52 7.51
C VAL A 112 11.01 4.87 6.94
N ARG A 113 11.10 4.95 5.61
CA ARG A 113 11.12 6.23 4.91
C ARG A 113 9.69 6.72 4.73
N SER A 114 9.33 7.81 5.39
CA SER A 114 8.08 8.51 5.10
C SER A 114 8.23 9.31 3.80
N TRP A 115 7.72 8.78 2.69
CA TRP A 115 7.55 9.50 1.43
C TRP A 115 6.09 9.93 1.31
N LEU A 116 5.78 11.19 1.54
CA LEU A 116 4.42 11.66 1.31
C LEU A 116 4.41 13.10 0.80
N SER A 117 4.82 13.33 -0.45
CA SER A 117 4.36 14.48 -1.24
C SER A 117 4.66 14.33 -2.73
N VAL A 118 3.60 14.19 -3.52
CA VAL A 118 3.35 14.90 -4.79
C VAL A 118 1.84 15.14 -4.93
#